data_AF-A0A3D0SVN3-F1
#
_entry.id   AF-A0A3D0SVN3-F1
#
_cell.length_a   1.000
_cell.length_b   1.000
_cell.length_c   1.000
_cell.angle_alpha   90.00
_cell.angle_beta   90.00
_cell.angle_gamma   90.00
#
_symmetry.space_group_name_H-M   'P 1'
#
loop_
_entity.id
_entity.type
_entity.pdbx_description
1 polymer ?
#
loop_
_entity_poly.entity_id
_entity_poly.type
_entity_poly.pdbx_seq_one_letter_code
_entity_poly.pdbx_strand_id
1 'polypeptide(L)'
;MLISDANQIGLTTSETRWEAFLDHWRRLESTCMQLNPPESFKQHTCLIETLLYLLQDEAEHIEFAETDQSVNEAHFLWREFPQLVEYIGQARAVGVATATKGESTQIDKVKLGYLCEKINLMSDTVFNKLNQVAKVSESGQLNQARQACLQLVSLINEQLIQPGKVSIANQDYFAKASHTMDQCNTLLDNELSAIVTRFSD
;
A
#
# COMPACT_ATOMS: atom_id res chain seq x y z
N MET A 1 9.12 26.25 26.26
CA MET A 1 8.80 25.25 27.30
C MET A 1 7.68 24.33 26.81
N LEU A 2 6.46 24.80 26.56
CA LEU A 2 5.38 23.90 26.08
C LEU A 2 5.64 23.22 24.71
N ILE A 3 6.28 23.90 23.75
CA ILE A 3 6.58 23.33 22.41
C ILE A 3 7.77 22.36 22.46
N SER A 4 8.79 22.65 23.27
CA SER A 4 9.95 21.75 23.44
C SER A 4 9.53 20.45 24.13
N ASP A 5 8.64 20.56 25.12
CA ASP A 5 8.13 19.41 25.87
C ASP A 5 7.20 18.56 24.99
N ALA A 6 6.37 19.19 24.13
CA ALA A 6 5.54 18.50 23.15
C ALA A 6 6.36 17.77 22.07
N ASN A 7 7.41 18.40 21.54
CA ASN A 7 8.31 17.77 20.57
C ASN A 7 9.09 16.60 21.20
N GLN A 8 9.52 16.74 22.46
CA GLN A 8 10.22 15.68 23.18
C GLN A 8 9.28 14.49 23.47
N ILE A 9 8.01 14.75 23.81
CA ILE A 9 6.99 13.70 23.95
C ILE A 9 6.74 12.99 22.61
N GLY A 10 6.58 13.74 21.51
CA GLY A 10 6.38 13.18 20.16
C GLY A 10 7.52 12.23 19.74
N LEU A 11 8.77 12.66 19.92
CA LEU A 11 9.96 11.85 19.64
C LEU A 11 10.00 10.56 20.46
N THR A 12 9.72 10.64 21.78
CA THR A 12 9.71 9.44 22.65
C THR A 12 8.58 8.45 22.30
N THR A 13 7.44 8.95 21.81
CA THR A 13 6.34 8.08 21.38
C THR A 13 6.62 7.38 20.06
N SER A 14 7.32 8.04 19.13
CA SER A 14 7.76 7.43 17.88
C SER A 14 8.78 6.32 18.12
N GLU A 15 9.81 6.58 18.93
CA GLU A 15 10.82 5.58 19.31
C GLU A 15 10.18 4.34 19.93
N THR A 16 9.23 4.53 20.85
CA THR A 16 8.52 3.41 21.49
C THR A 16 7.71 2.58 20.49
N ARG A 17 7.04 3.24 19.54
CA ARG A 17 6.25 2.55 18.49
C ARG A 17 7.13 1.83 17.48
N TRP A 18 8.28 2.41 17.14
CA TRP A 18 9.28 1.78 16.31
C TRP A 18 9.85 0.51 16.97
N GLU A 19 10.18 0.57 18.25
CA GLU A 19 10.63 -0.60 19.02
C GLU A 19 9.55 -1.69 19.06
N ALA A 20 8.29 -1.32 19.28
CA ALA A 20 7.17 -2.26 19.27
C ALA A 20 6.97 -2.91 17.89
N PHE A 21 7.10 -2.14 16.80
CA PHE A 21 7.09 -2.66 15.43
C PHE A 21 8.22 -3.67 15.21
N LEU A 22 9.45 -3.33 15.62
CA LEU A 22 10.61 -4.21 15.47
C LEU A 22 10.47 -5.50 16.28
N ASP A 23 9.93 -5.44 17.51
CA ASP A 23 9.63 -6.64 18.29
C ASP A 23 8.62 -7.55 17.58
N HIS A 24 7.51 -6.97 17.09
CA HIS A 24 6.49 -7.72 16.38
C HIS A 24 7.05 -8.34 15.09
N TRP A 25 7.82 -7.60 14.31
CA TRP A 25 8.51 -8.12 13.13
C TRP A 25 9.39 -9.32 13.47
N ARG A 26 10.29 -9.20 14.47
CA ARG A 26 11.19 -10.30 14.87
C ARG A 26 10.43 -11.55 15.29
N ARG A 27 9.36 -11.39 16.07
CA ARG A 27 8.51 -12.51 16.48
C ARG A 27 7.82 -13.14 15.28
N LEU A 28 7.27 -12.35 14.36
CA LEU A 28 6.61 -12.84 13.17
C LEU A 28 7.59 -13.56 12.24
N GLU A 29 8.76 -12.98 11.96
CA GLU A 29 9.82 -13.57 11.16
C GLU A 29 10.23 -14.96 11.70
N SER A 30 10.40 -15.08 13.02
CA SER A 30 10.79 -16.34 13.65
C SER A 30 9.70 -17.42 13.67
N THR A 31 8.43 -17.04 13.51
CA THR A 31 7.27 -17.95 13.66
C THR A 31 6.43 -18.08 12.39
N CYS A 32 6.72 -17.35 11.32
CA CYS A 32 5.86 -17.23 10.14
C CYS A 32 5.56 -18.59 9.47
N MET A 33 6.51 -19.51 9.50
CA MET A 33 6.39 -20.87 8.94
C MET A 33 5.51 -21.81 9.79
N GLN A 34 5.17 -21.41 11.02
CA GLN A 34 4.32 -22.18 11.94
C GLN A 34 2.86 -21.72 11.89
N LEU A 35 2.58 -20.56 11.29
CA LEU A 35 1.24 -20.00 11.19
C LEU A 35 0.45 -20.67 10.07
N ASN A 36 -0.86 -20.85 10.29
CA ASN A 36 -1.73 -21.19 9.17
C ASN A 36 -1.92 -19.96 8.23
N PRO A 37 -2.38 -20.16 6.98
CA PRO A 37 -2.44 -19.05 6.02
C PRO A 37 -3.31 -17.86 6.47
N PRO A 38 -4.51 -18.06 7.08
CA PRO A 38 -5.29 -16.95 7.66
C PRO A 38 -4.56 -16.17 8.76
N GLU A 39 -3.87 -16.86 9.68
CA GLU A 39 -3.10 -16.23 10.75
C GLU A 39 -1.90 -15.47 10.20
N SER A 40 -1.17 -16.08 9.27
CA SER A 40 -0.04 -15.45 8.59
C SER A 40 -0.49 -14.17 7.88
N PHE A 41 -1.57 -14.23 7.10
CA PHE A 41 -2.16 -13.07 6.45
C PHE A 41 -2.51 -11.95 7.45
N LYS A 42 -3.22 -12.31 8.54
CA LYS A 42 -3.62 -11.35 9.57
C LYS A 42 -2.41 -10.66 10.22
N GLN A 43 -1.39 -11.42 10.57
CA GLN A 43 -0.19 -10.90 11.24
C GLN A 43 0.62 -9.98 10.31
N HIS A 44 0.82 -10.36 9.05
CA HIS A 44 1.57 -9.53 8.09
C HIS A 44 0.82 -8.23 7.77
N THR A 45 -0.50 -8.29 7.50
CA THR A 45 -1.29 -7.08 7.23
C THR A 45 -1.32 -6.14 8.44
N CYS A 46 -1.47 -6.67 9.66
CA CYS A 46 -1.43 -5.85 10.88
C CYS A 46 -0.06 -5.17 11.09
N LEU A 47 1.03 -5.88 10.77
CA LEU A 47 2.38 -5.33 10.87
C LEU A 47 2.61 -4.22 9.83
N ILE A 48 2.16 -4.41 8.59
CA ILE A 48 2.25 -3.39 7.53
C ILE A 48 1.41 -2.16 7.90
N GLU A 49 0.17 -2.35 8.36
CA GLU A 49 -0.69 -1.26 8.82
C GLU A 49 -0.04 -0.46 9.96
N THR A 50 0.61 -1.12 10.91
CA THR A 50 1.36 -0.46 11.99
C THR A 50 2.51 0.40 11.46
N LEU A 51 3.23 -0.11 10.45
CA LEU A 51 4.31 0.64 9.80
C LEU A 51 3.78 1.85 9.02
N LEU A 52 2.68 1.68 8.29
CA LEU A 52 2.04 2.77 7.55
C LEU A 52 1.56 3.89 8.49
N TYR A 53 1.00 3.55 9.65
CA TYR A 53 0.66 4.55 10.65
C TYR A 53 1.89 5.26 11.20
N LEU A 54 2.96 4.53 11.52
CA LEU A 54 4.20 5.16 11.99
C LEU A 54 4.77 6.13 10.94
N LEU A 55 4.80 5.73 9.66
CA LEU A 55 5.22 6.60 8.56
C LEU A 55 4.36 7.87 8.46
N GLN A 56 3.05 7.74 8.62
CA GLN A 56 2.14 8.88 8.61
C GLN A 56 2.43 9.84 9.77
N ASP A 57 2.62 9.32 10.99
CA ASP A 57 2.88 10.18 12.15
C ASP A 57 4.21 10.92 12.03
N GLU A 58 5.26 10.25 11.54
CA GLU A 58 6.56 10.91 11.26
C GLU A 58 6.43 11.99 10.21
N ALA A 59 5.66 11.73 9.14
CA ALA A 59 5.40 12.71 8.11
C ALA A 59 4.65 13.95 8.63
N GLU A 60 3.63 13.76 9.47
CA GLU A 60 2.89 14.86 10.09
C GLU A 60 3.81 15.70 11.00
N HIS A 61 4.73 15.05 11.74
CA HIS A 61 5.72 15.76 12.54
C HIS A 61 6.66 16.64 11.71
N ILE A 62 7.12 16.16 10.55
CA ILE A 62 7.95 16.94 9.62
C ILE A 62 7.14 18.11 9.01
N GLU A 63 5.89 17.86 8.62
CA GLU A 63 4.97 18.87 8.05
C GLU A 63 4.71 20.04 9.01
N PHE A 64 4.58 19.79 10.32
CA PHE A 64 4.45 20.88 11.30
C PHE A 64 5.77 21.64 11.53
N ALA A 65 6.90 21.05 11.18
CA ALA A 65 8.22 21.66 11.35
C ALA A 65 8.66 22.47 10.12
N GLU A 66 8.20 22.12 8.92
CA GLU A 66 8.62 22.74 7.66
C GLU A 66 7.59 23.73 7.07
N THR A 67 8.09 24.81 6.47
CA THR A 67 7.26 25.80 5.74
C THR A 67 7.31 25.66 4.22
N ASP A 68 7.95 24.61 3.69
CA ASP A 68 8.10 24.43 2.24
C ASP A 68 6.83 23.81 1.62
N GLN A 69 6.13 24.60 0.81
CA GLN A 69 4.91 24.19 0.14
C GLN A 69 5.12 23.02 -0.84
N SER A 70 6.33 22.81 -1.36
CA SER A 70 6.62 21.70 -2.27
C SER A 70 6.71 20.34 -1.56
N VAL A 71 7.11 20.33 -0.29
CA VAL A 71 7.04 19.13 0.58
C VAL A 71 5.58 18.78 0.81
N ASN A 72 4.78 19.77 1.21
CA ASN A 72 3.33 19.62 1.46
C ASN A 72 2.55 19.06 0.26
N GLU A 73 2.95 19.41 -0.97
CA GLU A 73 2.32 18.88 -2.19
C GLU A 73 2.66 17.40 -2.46
N ALA A 74 3.74 16.88 -1.88
CA ALA A 74 4.22 15.52 -2.09
C ALA A 74 3.76 14.49 -1.03
N HIS A 75 3.01 14.91 0.00
CA HIS A 75 2.67 14.08 1.18
C HIS A 75 1.98 12.77 0.87
N PHE A 76 1.25 12.74 -0.24
CA PHE A 76 0.56 11.55 -0.67
C PHE A 76 1.50 10.40 -1.05
N LEU A 77 2.80 10.67 -1.31
CA LEU A 77 3.78 9.65 -1.67
C LEU A 77 4.14 8.73 -0.51
N TRP A 78 4.08 9.19 0.73
CA TRP A 78 4.39 8.37 1.90
C TRP A 78 3.17 7.99 2.74
N ARG A 79 2.00 8.61 2.49
CA ARG A 79 0.75 8.29 3.17
C ARG A 79 -0.21 7.48 2.29
N GLU A 80 -0.74 8.07 1.23
CA GLU A 80 -1.74 7.43 0.37
C GLU A 80 -1.14 6.36 -0.57
N PHE A 81 0.03 6.60 -1.13
CA PHE A 81 0.62 5.69 -2.12
C PHE A 81 1.03 4.34 -1.50
N PRO A 82 1.73 4.28 -0.35
CA PRO A 82 2.05 3.00 0.27
C PRO A 82 0.79 2.23 0.70
N GLN A 83 -0.27 2.95 1.10
CA GLN A 83 -1.57 2.36 1.41
C GLN A 83 -2.24 1.74 0.17
N LEU A 84 -2.12 2.34 -1.02
CA LEU A 84 -2.56 1.74 -2.28
C LEU A 84 -1.82 0.41 -2.55
N VAL A 85 -0.50 0.41 -2.39
CA VAL A 85 0.33 -0.80 -2.59
C VAL A 85 -0.10 -1.90 -1.62
N GLU A 86 -0.39 -1.57 -0.36
CA GLU A 86 -0.88 -2.54 0.62
C GLU A 86 -2.26 -3.12 0.23
N TYR A 87 -3.20 -2.30 -0.25
CA TYR A 87 -4.47 -2.82 -0.75
C TYR A 87 -4.29 -3.80 -1.91
N ILE A 88 -3.35 -3.53 -2.82
CA ILE A 88 -2.97 -4.45 -3.91
C ILE A 88 -2.35 -5.73 -3.33
N GLY A 89 -1.48 -5.63 -2.32
CA GLY A 89 -0.88 -6.76 -1.62
C GLY A 89 -1.91 -7.66 -0.95
N GLN A 90 -2.90 -7.08 -0.28
CA GLN A 90 -4.02 -7.83 0.31
C GLN A 90 -4.91 -8.47 -0.76
N ALA A 91 -5.22 -7.75 -1.84
CA ALA A 91 -6.00 -8.29 -2.96
C ALA A 91 -5.29 -9.50 -3.58
N ARG A 92 -3.97 -9.41 -3.77
CA ARG A 92 -3.14 -10.54 -4.22
C ARG A 92 -3.29 -11.76 -3.30
N ALA A 93 -3.11 -11.60 -2.00
CA ALA A 93 -3.15 -12.72 -1.07
C ALA A 93 -4.54 -13.37 -1.02
N VAL A 94 -5.61 -12.56 -0.94
CA VAL A 94 -6.99 -13.07 -0.92
C VAL A 94 -7.33 -13.74 -2.25
N GLY A 95 -7.02 -13.11 -3.39
CA GLY A 95 -7.38 -13.64 -4.69
C GLY A 95 -6.60 -14.91 -5.07
N VAL A 96 -5.34 -15.06 -4.63
CA VAL A 96 -4.61 -16.34 -4.75
C VAL A 96 -5.29 -17.44 -3.96
N ALA A 97 -5.70 -17.17 -2.72
CA ALA A 97 -6.41 -18.15 -1.91
C ALA A 97 -7.74 -18.56 -2.57
N THR A 98 -8.49 -17.59 -3.13
CA THR A 98 -9.72 -17.83 -3.89
C THR A 98 -9.47 -18.66 -5.15
N ALA A 99 -8.46 -18.32 -5.95
CA ALA A 99 -8.09 -19.06 -7.15
C ALA A 99 -7.65 -20.50 -6.84
N THR A 100 -6.88 -20.70 -5.76
CA THR A 100 -6.44 -22.04 -5.32
C THR A 100 -7.62 -22.90 -4.87
N LYS A 101 -8.63 -22.33 -4.21
CA LYS A 101 -9.86 -23.06 -3.84
C LYS A 101 -10.69 -23.44 -5.07
N GLY A 102 -10.57 -22.69 -6.18
CA GLY A 102 -11.43 -22.86 -7.37
C GLY A 102 -12.87 -22.38 -7.16
N GLU A 103 -13.13 -21.72 -6.05
CA GLU A 103 -14.42 -21.13 -5.68
C GLU A 103 -14.21 -19.85 -4.87
N SER A 104 -15.21 -18.97 -4.92
CA SER A 104 -15.22 -17.70 -4.19
C SER A 104 -16.44 -17.69 -3.29
N THR A 105 -16.22 -17.85 -1.98
CA THR A 105 -17.30 -17.81 -1.00
C THR A 105 -17.88 -16.41 -0.89
N GLN A 106 -19.05 -16.27 -0.27
CA GLN A 106 -19.62 -14.93 -0.06
C GLN A 106 -18.68 -14.02 0.75
N ILE A 107 -17.91 -14.58 1.69
CA ILE A 107 -16.92 -13.84 2.48
C ILE A 107 -15.76 -13.38 1.58
N ASP A 108 -15.25 -14.26 0.71
CA ASP A 108 -14.19 -13.91 -0.24
C ASP A 108 -14.64 -12.79 -1.18
N LYS A 109 -15.88 -12.87 -1.71
CA LYS A 109 -16.48 -11.86 -2.58
C LYS A 109 -16.62 -10.49 -1.90
N VAL A 110 -17.09 -10.46 -0.65
CA VAL A 110 -17.19 -9.21 0.13
C VAL A 110 -15.81 -8.59 0.34
N LYS A 111 -14.83 -9.39 0.74
CA LYS A 111 -13.47 -8.90 1.00
C LYS A 111 -12.78 -8.41 -0.28
N LEU A 112 -12.89 -9.15 -1.39
CA LEU A 112 -12.36 -8.75 -2.69
C LEU A 112 -13.07 -7.50 -3.22
N GLY A 113 -14.39 -7.39 -3.07
CA GLY A 113 -15.15 -6.20 -3.45
C GLY A 113 -14.69 -4.96 -2.70
N TYR A 114 -14.52 -5.07 -1.37
CA TYR A 114 -13.95 -4.00 -0.55
C TYR A 114 -12.55 -3.59 -1.02
N LEU A 115 -11.67 -4.55 -1.29
CA LEU A 115 -10.31 -4.26 -1.77
C LEU A 115 -10.32 -3.61 -3.15
N CYS A 116 -11.17 -4.04 -4.08
CA CYS A 116 -11.35 -3.40 -5.38
C CYS A 116 -11.80 -1.93 -5.24
N GLU A 117 -12.75 -1.65 -4.35
CA GLU A 117 -13.21 -0.29 -4.08
C GLU A 117 -12.07 0.57 -3.53
N LYS A 118 -11.31 0.05 -2.57
CA LYS A 118 -10.16 0.76 -1.98
C LYS A 118 -9.05 1.01 -2.99
N ILE A 119 -8.73 0.03 -3.84
CA ILE A 119 -7.75 0.19 -4.93
C ILE A 119 -8.20 1.31 -5.86
N ASN A 120 -9.42 1.29 -6.37
CA ASN A 120 -9.93 2.33 -7.27
C ASN A 120 -9.86 3.73 -6.64
N LEU A 121 -10.41 3.90 -5.44
CA LEU A 121 -10.44 5.19 -4.75
C LEU A 121 -9.03 5.73 -4.47
N MET A 122 -8.13 4.87 -3.98
CA MET A 122 -6.78 5.28 -3.63
C MET A 122 -5.92 5.52 -4.88
N SER A 123 -6.08 4.71 -5.93
CA SER A 123 -5.38 4.91 -7.20
C SER A 123 -5.79 6.22 -7.87
N ASP A 124 -7.09 6.54 -7.88
CA ASP A 124 -7.57 7.81 -8.41
C ASP A 124 -6.99 8.98 -7.63
N THR A 125 -6.96 8.89 -6.30
CA THR A 125 -6.39 9.93 -5.44
C THR A 125 -4.91 10.15 -5.73
N VAL A 126 -4.10 9.09 -5.68
CA VAL A 126 -2.64 9.14 -5.87
C VAL A 126 -2.30 9.62 -7.27
N PHE A 127 -2.91 9.04 -8.30
CA PHE A 127 -2.55 9.35 -9.69
C PHE A 127 -3.02 10.74 -10.13
N ASN A 128 -4.12 11.25 -9.56
CA ASN A 128 -4.55 12.63 -9.81
C ASN A 128 -3.61 13.63 -9.13
N LYS A 129 -3.15 13.36 -7.91
CA LYS A 129 -2.16 14.20 -7.21
C LYS A 129 -0.82 14.22 -7.95
N LEU A 130 -0.32 13.06 -8.37
CA LEU A 130 0.89 12.97 -9.20
C LEU A 130 0.80 13.82 -10.46
N ASN A 131 -0.33 13.74 -11.17
CA ASN A 131 -0.52 14.50 -12.40
C ASN A 131 -0.60 16.02 -12.18
N GLN A 132 -0.92 16.48 -10.97
CA GLN A 132 -0.92 17.91 -10.61
C GLN A 132 0.48 18.41 -10.25
N VAL A 133 1.26 17.59 -9.54
CA VAL A 133 2.61 17.94 -9.07
C VAL A 133 3.64 17.80 -10.20
N ALA A 134 3.53 16.75 -11.02
CA ALA A 134 4.31 16.58 -12.23
C ALA A 134 3.79 17.54 -13.31
N LYS A 135 4.30 18.77 -13.36
CA LYS A 135 4.06 19.68 -14.50
C LYS A 135 4.61 19.02 -15.76
N VAL A 136 3.69 18.46 -16.58
CA VAL A 136 3.81 17.90 -17.94
C VAL A 136 3.49 16.39 -18.01
N SER A 137 2.35 16.13 -18.68
CA SER A 137 1.95 14.96 -19.47
C SER A 137 2.30 13.57 -18.93
N GLU A 138 1.29 12.90 -18.37
CA GLU A 138 1.20 11.44 -18.15
C GLU A 138 2.48 10.69 -18.48
N SER A 139 3.40 10.64 -17.52
CA SER A 139 4.62 9.84 -17.67
C SER A 139 4.20 8.41 -18.04
N GLY A 140 4.91 7.77 -18.97
CA GLY A 140 4.55 6.43 -19.42
C GLY A 140 4.37 5.44 -18.26
N GLN A 141 5.13 5.64 -17.17
CA GLN A 141 5.04 4.89 -15.92
C GLN A 141 3.74 5.16 -15.13
N LEU A 142 3.32 6.41 -15.00
CA LEU A 142 2.03 6.75 -14.37
C LEU A 142 0.87 6.05 -15.08
N ASN A 143 0.86 6.10 -16.41
CA ASN A 143 -0.15 5.43 -17.21
C ASN A 143 -0.08 3.90 -17.09
N GLN A 144 1.13 3.32 -17.03
CA GLN A 144 1.29 1.89 -16.82
C GLN A 144 0.76 1.44 -15.45
N ALA A 145 1.10 2.15 -14.37
CA ALA A 145 0.60 1.84 -13.02
C ALA A 145 -0.92 1.99 -12.94
N ARG A 146 -1.49 3.06 -13.52
CA ARG A 146 -2.94 3.28 -13.60
C ARG A 146 -3.64 2.15 -14.34
N GLN A 147 -3.14 1.78 -15.52
CA GLN A 147 -3.73 0.69 -16.30
C GLN A 147 -3.59 -0.66 -15.59
N ALA A 148 -2.48 -0.93 -14.90
CA ALA A 148 -2.31 -2.16 -14.13
C ALA A 148 -3.34 -2.27 -13.00
N CYS A 149 -3.60 -1.18 -12.26
CA CYS A 149 -4.63 -1.15 -11.21
C CYS A 149 -6.02 -1.45 -11.78
N LEU A 150 -6.42 -0.78 -12.86
CA LEU A 150 -7.71 -1.00 -13.52
C LEU A 150 -7.86 -2.45 -14.00
N GLN A 151 -6.80 -3.00 -14.62
CA GLN A 151 -6.79 -4.38 -15.10
C GLN A 151 -6.87 -5.40 -13.96
N LEU A 152 -6.21 -5.16 -12.83
CA LEU A 152 -6.31 -6.02 -11.65
C LEU A 152 -7.74 -6.02 -11.09
N VAL A 153 -8.36 -4.84 -10.96
CA VAL A 153 -9.73 -4.71 -10.48
C VAL A 153 -10.72 -5.39 -11.43
N SER A 154 -10.59 -5.20 -12.75
CA SER A 154 -11.41 -5.91 -13.74
C SER A 154 -11.26 -7.42 -13.60
N LEU A 155 -10.02 -7.91 -13.49
CA LEU A 155 -9.73 -9.32 -13.34
C LEU A 155 -10.39 -9.92 -12.09
N ILE A 156 -10.29 -9.24 -10.94
CA ILE A 156 -10.92 -9.70 -9.70
C ILE A 156 -12.43 -9.78 -9.87
N ASN A 157 -13.04 -8.75 -10.43
CA ASN A 157 -14.49 -8.72 -10.64
C ASN A 157 -14.95 -9.85 -11.58
N GLU A 158 -14.30 -9.99 -12.73
CA GLU A 158 -14.70 -10.92 -13.79
C GLU A 158 -14.37 -12.38 -13.48
N GLN A 159 -13.25 -12.65 -12.81
CA GLN A 159 -12.72 -14.02 -12.63
C GLN A 159 -12.90 -14.56 -11.21
N LEU A 160 -13.04 -13.70 -10.19
CA LEU A 160 -13.12 -14.12 -8.79
C LEU A 160 -14.47 -13.80 -8.13
N ILE A 161 -15.11 -12.67 -8.47
CA ILE A 161 -16.35 -12.24 -7.79
C ILE A 161 -17.61 -12.69 -8.54
N GLN A 162 -17.70 -12.38 -9.84
CA GLN A 162 -18.89 -12.66 -10.65
C GLN A 162 -19.13 -14.16 -10.91
N PRO A 163 -18.11 -15.00 -11.18
CA PRO A 163 -18.35 -16.38 -11.54
C PRO A 163 -18.97 -17.20 -10.40
N GLY A 164 -19.73 -18.22 -10.79
CA GLY A 164 -20.16 -19.29 -9.86
C GLY A 164 -19.02 -20.25 -9.51
N LYS A 165 -18.04 -20.41 -10.42
CA LYS A 165 -16.83 -21.22 -10.24
C LYS A 165 -15.62 -20.43 -10.71
N VAL A 166 -14.54 -20.45 -9.92
CA VAL A 166 -13.30 -19.75 -10.26
C VAL A 166 -12.42 -20.68 -11.10
N SER A 167 -12.00 -20.21 -12.27
CA SER A 167 -11.22 -21.00 -13.23
C SER A 167 -9.85 -20.42 -13.55
N ILE A 168 -9.54 -19.20 -13.11
CA ILE A 168 -8.21 -18.62 -13.29
C ILE A 168 -7.19 -19.42 -12.49
N ALA A 169 -6.04 -19.73 -13.09
CA ALA A 169 -4.95 -20.38 -12.38
C ALA A 169 -4.38 -19.43 -11.32
N ASN A 170 -4.09 -19.94 -10.13
CA ASN A 170 -3.55 -19.13 -9.03
C ASN A 170 -2.21 -18.46 -9.39
N GLN A 171 -1.38 -19.09 -10.21
CA GLN A 171 -0.11 -18.53 -10.69
C GLN A 171 -0.33 -17.34 -11.62
N ASP A 172 -1.30 -17.42 -12.55
CA ASP A 172 -1.63 -16.33 -13.47
C ASP A 172 -2.19 -15.13 -12.70
N TYR A 173 -3.08 -15.39 -11.74
CA TYR A 173 -3.60 -14.34 -10.86
C TYR A 173 -2.48 -13.70 -10.01
N PHE A 174 -1.62 -14.51 -9.39
CA PHE A 174 -0.48 -14.03 -8.61
C PHE A 174 0.46 -13.16 -9.44
N ALA A 175 0.76 -13.59 -10.67
CA ALA A 175 1.62 -12.84 -11.59
C ALA A 175 1.01 -11.48 -11.96
N LYS A 176 -0.30 -11.43 -12.26
CA LYS A 176 -0.97 -10.17 -12.59
C LYS A 176 -1.00 -9.19 -11.43
N ALA A 177 -1.31 -9.68 -10.22
CA ALA A 177 -1.34 -8.85 -9.03
C ALA A 177 0.06 -8.37 -8.62
N SER A 178 1.08 -9.24 -8.74
CA SER A 178 2.48 -8.87 -8.47
C SER A 178 2.97 -7.83 -9.47
N HIS A 179 2.71 -8.02 -10.76
CA HIS A 179 3.04 -7.00 -11.77
C HIS A 179 2.40 -5.65 -11.47
N THR A 180 1.14 -5.63 -11.01
CA THR A 180 0.45 -4.38 -10.63
C THR A 180 1.13 -3.69 -9.46
N MET A 181 1.52 -4.47 -8.44
CA MET A 181 2.28 -3.98 -7.29
C MET A 181 3.64 -3.43 -7.72
N ASP A 182 4.36 -4.12 -8.61
CA ASP A 182 5.67 -3.71 -9.12
C ASP A 182 5.61 -2.39 -9.91
N GLN A 183 4.57 -2.19 -10.74
CA GLN A 183 4.34 -0.93 -11.44
C GLN A 183 4.13 0.24 -10.46
N CYS A 184 3.36 0.01 -9.39
CA CYS A 184 3.12 1.02 -8.36
C CYS A 184 4.38 1.33 -7.54
N ASN A 185 5.12 0.30 -7.11
CA ASN A 185 6.37 0.45 -6.37
C ASN A 185 7.43 1.18 -7.19
N THR A 186 7.62 0.78 -8.46
CA THR A 186 8.58 1.43 -9.35
C THR A 186 8.25 2.91 -9.53
N LEU A 187 6.97 3.25 -9.69
CA LEU A 187 6.53 4.64 -9.78
C LEU A 187 6.82 5.39 -8.47
N LEU A 188 6.45 4.82 -7.33
CA LEU A 188 6.72 5.41 -6.02
C LEU A 188 8.22 5.67 -5.80
N ASP A 189 9.08 4.68 -6.08
CA ASP A 189 10.53 4.80 -5.90
C ASP A 189 11.13 5.92 -6.76
N ASN A 190 10.65 6.09 -7.99
CA ASN A 190 11.11 7.15 -8.88
C ASN A 190 10.72 8.54 -8.36
N GLU A 191 9.48 8.69 -7.88
CA GLU A 191 8.99 9.97 -7.35
C GLU A 191 9.68 10.34 -6.04
N LEU A 192 9.89 9.37 -5.13
CA LEU A 192 10.69 9.57 -3.92
C LEU A 192 12.14 9.95 -4.25
N SER A 193 12.75 9.29 -5.24
CA SER A 193 14.13 9.61 -5.66
C SER A 193 14.25 11.02 -6.26
N ALA A 194 13.25 11.45 -7.04
CA ALA A 194 13.21 12.80 -7.61
C ALA A 194 13.11 13.88 -6.52
N ILE A 195 12.31 13.62 -5.48
CA ILE A 195 12.17 14.49 -4.31
C ILE A 195 13.50 14.58 -3.55
N VAL A 196 14.09 13.43 -3.19
CA VAL A 196 15.36 13.41 -2.44
C VAL A 196 16.46 14.15 -3.18
N THR A 197 16.53 14.00 -4.51
CA THR A 197 17.49 14.73 -5.35
C THR A 197 17.26 16.25 -5.25
N ARG A 198 16.01 16.70 -5.32
CA ARG A 198 15.64 18.12 -5.23
C ARG A 198 15.98 18.76 -3.87
N PHE A 199 15.99 17.98 -2.79
CA PHE A 199 16.38 18.46 -1.45
C PHE A 199 17.87 18.34 -1.14
N SER A 200 18.64 17.68 -2.02
CA SER A 200 20.09 17.53 -1.87
C SER A 200 20.91 18.61 -2.61
N ASP A 201 20.24 19.42 -3.45
CA ASP A 201 20.80 20.55 -4.21
C ASP A 201 20.49 21.90 -3.53
#